data_AF-R7I138-F1
#
_entry.id   AF-R7I138-F1
#
_cell.length_a   1.000
_cell.length_b   1.000
_cell.length_c   1.000
_cell.angle_alpha   90.00
_cell.angle_beta   90.00
_cell.angle_gamma   90.00
#
_symmetry.space_group_name_H-M   'P 1'
#
loop_
_entity.id
_entity.type
_entity.pdbx_description
1 polymer ?
#
loop_
_entity_poly.entity_id
_entity_poly.type
_entity_poly.pdbx_seq_one_letter_code
_entity_poly.pdbx_strand_id
1 'polypeptide(L)'
;MTHHHILRKGFTLAEVLITLGIIGIVAALTIPTLIGNYQKKEVPVRLQKMYNTIQNAISLAEEENGPSEYWLFDNDEKATEFYNTKIKSKMNCVKTKDKVTAYGNNSCYLPDGSLIRLSNMRSYGLLTVIFYPFANEKALSFNAYKTEHRRYEFRYNIWLTTSSTCKITKPKTEVTAMDRIANNIPRDQLLNGPGKNNAPQEYCKGTDGAASCFQLIKRDGWEIRKDYPW
;
A
#
# COMPACT_ATOMS: atom_id res chain seq x y z
N MET A 1 -52.34 54.26 -7.47
CA MET A 1 -51.69 53.04 -6.96
C MET A 1 -50.59 52.64 -7.94
N THR A 2 -49.33 52.87 -7.60
CA THR A 2 -48.18 52.52 -8.43
C THR A 2 -47.83 51.05 -8.25
N HIS A 3 -48.10 50.22 -9.25
CA HIS A 3 -47.66 48.82 -9.28
C HIS A 3 -46.14 48.77 -9.52
N HIS A 4 -45.37 48.43 -8.48
CA HIS A 4 -43.97 48.04 -8.63
C HIS A 4 -43.91 46.61 -9.19
N HIS A 5 -43.63 46.48 -10.50
CA HIS A 5 -43.36 45.19 -11.11
C HIS A 5 -41.88 44.83 -10.86
N ILE A 6 -41.63 43.96 -9.87
CA ILE A 6 -40.29 43.41 -9.65
C ILE A 6 -40.02 42.43 -10.80
N LEU A 7 -39.22 42.85 -11.79
CA LEU A 7 -38.69 41.94 -12.81
C LEU A 7 -37.77 40.91 -12.14
N ARG A 8 -38.29 39.72 -11.89
CA ARG A 8 -37.46 38.57 -11.46
C ARG A 8 -36.61 38.14 -12.66
N LYS A 9 -35.39 38.68 -12.76
CA LYS A 9 -34.39 38.21 -13.72
C LYS A 9 -33.94 36.81 -13.30
N GLY A 10 -34.35 35.80 -14.05
CA GLY A 10 -33.91 34.40 -13.89
C GLY A 10 -33.14 33.96 -15.12
N PHE A 11 -32.22 33.01 -14.95
CA PHE A 11 -31.54 32.39 -16.08
C PHE A 11 -32.54 31.55 -16.90
N THR A 12 -32.40 31.60 -18.22
CA THR A 12 -33.14 30.72 -19.12
C THR A 12 -32.66 29.27 -18.96
N LEU A 13 -33.52 28.32 -19.28
CA LEU A 13 -33.16 26.90 -19.28
C LEU A 13 -31.93 26.63 -20.18
N ALA A 14 -31.85 27.29 -21.33
CA ALA A 14 -30.73 27.15 -22.26
C ALA A 14 -29.40 27.64 -21.65
N GLU A 15 -29.39 28.78 -20.96
CA GLU A 15 -28.21 29.29 -20.28
C GLU A 15 -27.72 28.34 -19.18
N VAL A 16 -28.64 27.79 -18.39
CA VAL A 16 -28.30 26.81 -17.34
C VAL A 16 -27.74 25.52 -17.96
N LEU A 17 -28.31 25.03 -19.06
CA LEU A 17 -27.83 23.80 -19.71
C LEU A 17 -26.44 23.98 -20.34
N ILE A 18 -26.19 25.11 -21.01
CA ILE A 18 -24.87 25.40 -21.59
C ILE A 18 -23.81 25.52 -20.49
N THR A 19 -24.12 26.22 -19.39
CA THR A 19 -23.18 26.38 -18.28
C THR A 19 -22.88 25.05 -17.59
N LEU A 20 -23.89 24.22 -17.31
CA LEU A 20 -23.67 22.87 -16.78
C LEU A 20 -22.89 21.97 -17.75
N GLY A 21 -23.13 22.09 -19.06
CA GLY A 21 -22.38 21.38 -20.09
C GLY A 21 -20.90 21.75 -20.09
N ILE A 22 -20.57 23.04 -20.04
CA ILE A 22 -19.18 23.52 -19.97
C ILE A 22 -18.50 23.04 -18.68
N ILE A 23 -19.15 23.20 -17.53
CA ILE A 23 -18.62 22.75 -16.24
C ILE A 23 -18.38 21.23 -16.25
N GLY A 24 -19.30 20.45 -16.83
CA GLY A 24 -19.18 19.01 -16.96
C GLY A 24 -17.94 18.58 -17.76
N ILE A 25 -17.69 19.22 -18.91
CA ILE A 25 -16.51 18.93 -19.75
C ILE A 25 -15.22 19.28 -19.01
N VAL A 26 -15.15 20.48 -18.42
CA VAL A 26 -13.97 20.92 -17.67
C VAL A 26 -13.68 19.97 -16.51
N ALA A 27 -14.70 19.63 -15.72
CA ALA A 27 -14.58 18.71 -14.60
C ALA A 27 -14.08 17.32 -15.04
N ALA A 28 -14.59 16.79 -16.17
CA ALA A 28 -14.16 15.50 -16.70
C ALA A 28 -12.66 15.46 -17.06
N LEU A 29 -12.09 16.59 -17.50
CA LEU A 29 -10.66 16.72 -17.82
C LEU A 29 -9.79 16.98 -16.58
N THR A 30 -10.29 17.74 -15.61
CA THR A 30 -9.49 18.18 -14.46
C THR A 30 -9.53 17.22 -13.27
N ILE A 31 -10.67 16.57 -13.00
CA ILE A 31 -10.84 15.70 -11.83
C ILE A 31 -9.83 14.53 -11.82
N PRO A 32 -9.60 13.78 -12.92
CA PRO A 32 -8.64 12.68 -12.91
C PRO A 32 -7.21 13.14 -12.61
N THR A 33 -6.79 14.27 -13.20
CA THR A 33 -5.47 14.86 -12.98
C THR A 33 -5.28 15.33 -11.54
N LEU A 34 -6.30 15.98 -10.97
CA LEU A 34 -6.29 16.43 -9.57
C LEU A 34 -6.18 15.23 -8.60
N ILE A 35 -6.98 14.18 -8.83
CA ILE A 35 -6.93 12.95 -8.02
C ILE A 35 -5.55 12.30 -8.12
N GLY A 36 -4.99 12.19 -9.33
CA GLY A 36 -3.65 11.63 -9.52
C GLY A 36 -2.55 12.39 -8.78
N ASN A 37 -2.59 13.73 -8.83
CA ASN A 37 -1.63 14.58 -8.11
C ASN A 37 -1.80 14.51 -6.59
N TYR A 38 -3.05 14.43 -6.10
CA TYR A 38 -3.33 14.22 -4.69
C TYR A 38 -2.79 12.87 -4.22
N GLN A 39 -3.11 11.78 -4.93
CA GLN A 39 -2.63 10.43 -4.62
C GLN A 39 -1.10 10.36 -4.59
N LYS A 40 -0.41 11.06 -5.51
CA LYS A 40 1.06 11.10 -5.54
C LYS A 40 1.68 11.70 -4.27
N LYS A 41 0.97 12.61 -3.60
CA LYS A 41 1.40 13.20 -2.32
C LYS A 41 0.96 12.36 -1.12
N GLU A 42 -0.22 11.77 -1.19
CA GLU A 42 -0.86 11.06 -0.08
C GLU A 42 -0.34 9.62 0.08
N VAL A 43 0.00 8.93 -1.02
CA VAL A 43 0.50 7.54 -0.99
C VAL A 43 1.69 7.37 -0.03
N PRO A 44 2.77 8.18 -0.12
CA PRO A 44 3.93 7.99 0.74
C PRO A 44 3.64 8.22 2.22
N VAL A 45 2.79 9.20 2.54
CA VAL A 45 2.36 9.51 3.91
C VAL A 45 1.61 8.32 4.50
N ARG A 46 0.68 7.74 3.73
CA ARG A 46 -0.05 6.54 4.15
C ARG A 46 0.88 5.33 4.28
N LEU A 47 1.81 5.13 3.35
CA LEU A 47 2.81 4.04 3.44
C LEU A 47 3.68 4.17 4.70
N GLN A 48 4.16 5.37 5.02
CA GLN A 48 4.92 5.63 6.24
C GLN A 48 4.10 5.27 7.49
N LYS A 49 2.84 5.68 7.53
CA LYS A 49 1.93 5.35 8.63
C LYS A 49 1.68 3.85 8.76
N MET A 50 1.46 3.16 7.65
CA MET A 50 1.24 1.70 7.62
C MET A 50 2.50 0.95 8.07
N TYR A 51 3.67 1.37 7.60
CA TYR A 51 4.96 0.86 8.05
C TYR A 51 5.12 1.02 9.55
N ASN A 52 4.93 2.22 10.08
CA ASN A 52 5.03 2.49 11.52
C ASN A 52 4.00 1.67 12.32
N THR A 53 2.78 1.52 11.79
CA THR A 53 1.74 0.72 12.45
C THR A 53 2.17 -0.73 12.63
N ILE A 54 2.75 -1.35 11.59
CA ILE A 54 3.25 -2.73 11.69
C ILE A 54 4.47 -2.83 12.59
N GLN A 55 5.44 -1.92 12.44
CA GLN A 55 6.65 -1.97 13.25
C GLN A 55 6.34 -1.82 14.74
N ASN A 56 5.44 -0.90 15.09
CA ASN A 56 4.97 -0.74 16.46
C ASN A 56 4.23 -2.00 16.95
N ALA A 57 3.38 -2.61 16.10
CA ALA A 57 2.67 -3.84 16.44
C ALA A 57 3.63 -5.02 16.68
N ILE A 58 4.70 -5.13 15.88
CA ILE A 58 5.76 -6.14 16.08
C ILE A 58 6.47 -5.89 17.40
N SER A 59 6.87 -4.64 17.69
CA SER A 59 7.53 -4.30 18.96
C SER A 59 6.67 -4.63 20.18
N LEU A 60 5.38 -4.31 20.14
CA LEU A 60 4.43 -4.67 21.20
C LEU A 60 4.26 -6.19 21.34
N ALA A 61 4.30 -6.92 20.22
CA ALA A 61 4.26 -8.38 20.27
C ALA A 61 5.54 -8.98 20.87
N GLU A 62 6.70 -8.36 20.67
CA GLU A 62 7.97 -8.79 21.29
C GLU A 62 7.99 -8.58 22.80
N GLU A 63 7.39 -7.49 23.29
CA GLU A 63 7.26 -7.25 24.73
C GLU A 63 6.48 -8.36 25.43
N GLU A 64 5.47 -8.93 24.76
CA GLU A 64 4.61 -9.98 25.33
C GLU A 64 5.07 -11.41 25.05
N ASN A 65 5.74 -11.64 23.92
CA ASN A 65 6.05 -13.00 23.42
C ASN A 65 7.56 -13.26 23.30
N GLY A 66 8.39 -12.32 23.76
CA GLY A 66 9.85 -12.39 23.64
C GLY A 66 10.37 -11.99 22.25
N PRO A 67 11.69 -11.97 22.08
CA PRO A 67 12.34 -11.46 20.85
C PRO A 67 11.86 -12.19 19.59
N SER A 68 11.64 -11.43 18.51
CA SER A 68 11.13 -12.00 17.25
C SER A 68 12.06 -13.03 16.61
N GLU A 69 13.34 -13.03 17.00
CA GLU A 69 14.34 -14.00 16.60
C GLU A 69 13.93 -15.45 16.90
N TYR A 70 13.14 -15.67 17.95
CA TYR A 70 12.73 -17.01 18.38
C TYR A 70 11.32 -17.40 17.91
N TRP A 71 10.68 -16.59 17.08
CA TRP A 71 9.33 -16.88 16.56
C TRP A 71 9.38 -17.89 15.42
N LEU A 72 9.64 -19.15 15.79
CA LEU A 72 9.59 -20.32 14.93
C LEU A 72 8.33 -21.12 15.22
N PHE A 73 7.64 -21.55 14.17
CA PHE A 73 6.36 -22.25 14.26
C PHE A 73 6.45 -23.61 13.58
N ASP A 74 5.60 -24.55 13.99
CA ASP A 74 5.56 -25.88 13.37
C ASP A 74 5.15 -25.83 11.89
N ASN A 75 4.30 -24.88 11.52
CA ASN A 75 3.79 -24.69 10.16
C ASN A 75 3.29 -23.25 9.91
N ASP A 76 3.02 -22.93 8.64
CA ASP A 76 2.59 -21.59 8.19
C ASP A 76 1.20 -21.21 8.76
N GLU A 77 0.37 -22.18 9.13
CA GLU A 77 -0.95 -21.94 9.74
C GLU A 77 -0.82 -21.37 11.15
N LYS A 78 -0.01 -22.01 12.01
CA LYS A 78 0.32 -21.49 13.36
C LYS A 78 0.99 -20.13 13.29
N ALA A 79 1.87 -19.93 12.32
CA ALA A 79 2.51 -18.63 12.11
C ALA A 79 1.47 -17.55 11.73
N THR A 80 0.53 -17.88 10.85
CA THR A 80 -0.58 -16.99 10.47
C THR A 80 -1.51 -16.69 11.65
N GLU A 81 -1.81 -17.68 12.49
CA GLU A 81 -2.56 -17.49 13.72
C GLU A 81 -1.83 -16.56 14.70
N PHE A 82 -0.52 -16.74 14.89
CA PHE A 82 0.30 -15.85 15.69
C PHE A 82 0.26 -14.41 15.17
N TYR A 83 0.41 -14.20 13.86
CA TYR A 83 0.25 -12.87 13.27
C TYR A 83 -1.12 -12.27 13.61
N ASN A 84 -2.20 -13.01 13.41
CA ASN A 84 -3.56 -12.51 13.62
C ASN A 84 -3.86 -12.18 15.11
N THR A 85 -3.32 -12.99 16.03
CA THR A 85 -3.61 -12.87 17.47
C THR A 85 -2.64 -11.94 18.20
N LYS A 86 -1.37 -11.88 17.79
CA LYS A 86 -0.30 -11.16 18.52
C LYS A 86 0.16 -9.89 17.84
N ILE A 87 0.16 -9.83 16.51
CA ILE A 87 0.61 -8.64 15.77
C ILE A 87 -0.59 -7.81 15.34
N LYS A 88 -1.50 -8.38 14.55
CA LYS A 88 -2.68 -7.67 14.01
C LYS A 88 -3.58 -7.11 15.12
N SER A 89 -3.73 -7.81 16.23
CA SER A 89 -4.56 -7.36 17.37
C SER A 89 -4.07 -6.05 17.99
N LYS A 90 -2.78 -5.72 17.83
CA LYS A 90 -2.16 -4.47 18.29
C LYS A 90 -2.29 -3.33 17.29
N MET A 91 -2.79 -3.63 16.09
CA MET A 91 -3.09 -2.63 15.09
C MET A 91 -4.52 -2.12 15.33
N ASN A 92 -4.72 -0.80 15.26
CA ASN A 92 -6.04 -0.16 15.43
C ASN A 92 -6.96 -0.40 14.20
N CYS A 93 -7.28 -1.67 13.93
CA CYS A 93 -8.08 -2.08 12.78
C CYS A 93 -9.56 -1.73 13.00
N VAL A 94 -10.19 -1.12 11.99
CA VAL A 94 -11.61 -0.82 11.99
C VAL A 94 -12.41 -2.04 11.54
N LYS A 95 -13.49 -2.36 12.26
CA LYS A 95 -14.46 -3.38 11.86
C LYS A 95 -15.24 -2.90 10.64
N THR A 96 -15.06 -3.53 9.49
CA THR A 96 -15.83 -3.22 8.28
C THR A 96 -17.03 -4.17 8.18
N LYS A 97 -18.26 -3.65 8.35
CA LYS A 97 -19.50 -4.43 8.19
C LYS A 97 -19.75 -4.89 6.75
N ASP A 98 -19.21 -4.16 5.75
CA ASP A 98 -19.56 -4.31 4.33
C ASP A 98 -18.38 -4.73 3.42
N LYS A 99 -17.25 -5.20 3.98
CA LYS A 99 -16.07 -5.64 3.19
C LYS A 99 -15.56 -7.04 3.58
N VAL A 100 -16.48 -7.93 3.94
CA VAL A 100 -16.26 -9.38 4.04
C VAL A 100 -16.51 -9.91 2.62
N THR A 101 -15.54 -10.26 1.76
CA THR A 101 -14.92 -11.60 1.69
C THR A 101 -13.80 -11.71 0.63
N ALA A 102 -12.98 -10.70 0.32
CA ALA A 102 -11.84 -10.97 -0.56
C ALA A 102 -10.73 -11.78 0.16
N TYR A 103 -10.44 -11.45 1.43
CA TYR A 103 -9.22 -11.93 2.12
C TYR A 103 -9.37 -12.31 3.61
N GLY A 104 -10.60 -12.42 4.14
CA GLY A 104 -10.87 -12.97 5.48
C GLY A 104 -10.20 -12.24 6.67
N ASN A 105 -9.85 -13.00 7.73
CA ASN A 105 -9.22 -12.48 8.95
C ASN A 105 -7.81 -11.90 8.74
N ASN A 106 -7.24 -12.01 7.54
CA ASN A 106 -5.90 -11.54 7.23
C ASN A 106 -5.84 -10.05 6.87
N SER A 107 -6.95 -9.32 7.01
CA SER A 107 -7.08 -7.91 6.62
C SER A 107 -7.25 -6.98 7.83
N CYS A 108 -6.58 -5.82 7.79
CA CYS A 108 -6.68 -4.73 8.77
C CYS A 108 -6.94 -3.41 8.03
N TYR A 109 -8.18 -2.94 8.07
CA TYR A 109 -8.53 -1.60 7.57
C TYR A 109 -8.16 -0.55 8.62
N LEU A 110 -7.48 0.51 8.20
CA LEU A 110 -7.17 1.63 9.07
C LEU A 110 -8.22 2.76 8.92
N PRO A 111 -8.37 3.64 9.93
CA PRO A 111 -9.36 4.72 9.89
C PRO A 111 -9.23 5.72 8.72
N ASP A 112 -8.07 5.78 8.07
CA ASP A 112 -7.80 6.64 6.90
C ASP A 112 -8.20 6.01 5.55
N GLY A 113 -8.80 4.82 5.58
CA GLY A 113 -9.23 4.08 4.39
C GLY A 113 -8.11 3.31 3.68
N SER A 114 -6.92 3.22 4.29
CA SER A 114 -5.89 2.29 3.85
C SER A 114 -6.14 0.87 4.38
N LEU A 115 -5.52 -0.13 3.74
CA LEU A 115 -5.64 -1.53 4.11
C LEU A 115 -4.27 -2.19 4.19
N ILE A 116 -4.01 -2.85 5.30
CA ILE A 116 -2.89 -3.77 5.48
C ILE A 116 -3.44 -5.20 5.38
N ARG A 117 -2.91 -5.99 4.46
CA ARG A 117 -3.29 -7.39 4.24
C ARG A 117 -2.10 -8.30 4.47
N LEU A 118 -2.25 -9.33 5.29
CA LEU A 118 -1.27 -10.41 5.35
C LEU A 118 -1.26 -11.17 4.02
N SER A 119 -0.09 -11.24 3.38
CA SER A 119 0.12 -12.11 2.22
C SER A 119 0.57 -13.49 2.66
N ASN A 120 1.59 -13.54 3.53
CA ASN A 120 2.06 -14.77 4.16
C ASN A 120 2.76 -14.44 5.47
N MET A 121 2.69 -15.38 6.41
CA MET A 121 3.58 -15.48 7.55
C MET A 121 4.14 -16.89 7.50
N ARG A 122 5.44 -17.00 7.23
CA ARG A 122 6.10 -18.31 7.12
C ARG A 122 6.44 -18.85 8.50
N SER A 123 6.40 -20.17 8.64
CA SER A 123 6.77 -20.88 9.88
C SER A 123 8.19 -20.57 10.34
N TYR A 124 9.05 -20.24 9.39
CA TYR A 124 10.43 -19.79 9.58
C TYR A 124 10.59 -18.27 9.62
N GLY A 125 9.52 -17.52 9.93
CA GLY A 125 9.55 -16.10 10.32
C GLY A 125 9.73 -15.07 9.20
N LEU A 126 9.48 -15.40 7.94
CA LEU A 126 9.28 -14.38 6.89
C LEU A 126 7.85 -13.84 6.97
N LEU A 127 7.71 -12.56 7.28
CA LEU A 127 6.44 -11.83 7.25
C LEU A 127 6.34 -11.03 5.95
N THR A 128 5.29 -11.30 5.16
CA THR A 128 4.95 -10.51 3.97
C THR A 128 3.57 -9.92 4.12
N VAL A 129 3.48 -8.60 4.07
CA VAL A 129 2.23 -7.85 4.09
C VAL A 129 2.10 -6.99 2.84
N ILE A 130 0.87 -6.76 2.45
CA ILE A 130 0.49 -5.93 1.31
C ILE A 130 -0.17 -4.67 1.83
N PHE A 131 0.31 -3.54 1.35
CA PHE A 131 -0.21 -2.22 1.64
C PHE A 131 -1.01 -1.71 0.45
N TYR A 132 -2.27 -1.36 0.73
CA TYR A 132 -3.13 -0.59 -0.16
C TYR A 132 -3.35 0.79 0.47
N PRO A 133 -2.63 1.85 0.03
CA PRO A 133 -2.83 3.21 0.53
C PRO A 133 -4.26 3.71 0.37
N PHE A 134 -4.95 3.24 -0.68
CA PHE A 134 -6.36 3.49 -0.94
C PHE A 134 -7.09 2.17 -1.19
N ALA A 135 -7.84 1.67 -0.20
CA ALA A 135 -8.55 0.39 -0.31
C ALA A 135 -9.90 0.51 -1.04
N ASN A 136 -9.86 0.99 -2.29
CA ASN A 136 -10.99 1.09 -3.20
C ASN A 136 -11.10 -0.13 -4.13
N GLU A 137 -12.23 -0.30 -4.81
CA GLU A 137 -12.47 -1.45 -5.70
C GLU A 137 -11.40 -1.61 -6.79
N LYS A 138 -10.86 -0.50 -7.31
CA LYS A 138 -9.81 -0.52 -8.33
C LYS A 138 -8.49 -1.08 -7.78
N ALA A 139 -8.13 -0.72 -6.55
CA ALA A 139 -6.93 -1.23 -5.89
C ALA A 139 -7.11 -2.69 -5.43
N LEU A 140 -8.33 -3.08 -5.03
CA LEU A 140 -8.61 -4.45 -4.55
C LEU A 140 -8.85 -5.46 -5.70
N SER A 141 -9.25 -5.00 -6.88
CA SER A 141 -9.34 -5.81 -8.10
C SER A 141 -8.03 -5.83 -8.90
N PHE A 142 -6.96 -5.31 -8.30
CA PHE A 142 -5.65 -5.19 -8.92
C PHE A 142 -5.11 -6.55 -9.41
N ASN A 143 -4.58 -6.57 -10.63
CA ASN A 143 -4.00 -7.76 -11.23
C ASN A 143 -2.61 -7.45 -11.79
N ALA A 144 -1.61 -8.16 -11.30
CA ALA A 144 -0.21 -7.91 -11.58
C ALA A 144 0.18 -7.93 -13.08
N TYR A 145 -0.57 -8.70 -13.86
CA TYR A 145 -0.31 -8.95 -15.27
C TYR A 145 -1.10 -8.02 -16.20
N LYS A 146 -2.03 -7.23 -15.65
CA LYS A 146 -2.96 -6.38 -16.42
C LYS A 146 -2.91 -4.90 -16.04
N THR A 147 -2.41 -4.57 -14.85
CA THR A 147 -2.44 -3.21 -14.31
C THR A 147 -1.07 -2.81 -13.78
N GLU A 148 -0.64 -1.58 -14.09
CA GLU A 148 0.60 -1.03 -13.54
C GLU A 148 0.44 -0.84 -12.01
N HIS A 149 1.09 -1.70 -11.24
CA HIS A 149 1.07 -1.81 -9.76
C HIS A 149 1.27 -0.51 -8.98
N ARG A 150 1.96 0.42 -9.61
CA ARG A 150 2.96 1.28 -8.97
C ARG A 150 2.38 2.40 -8.10
N ARG A 151 1.07 2.42 -7.90
CA ARG A 151 0.38 3.37 -6.99
C ARG A 151 -0.73 2.75 -6.15
N TYR A 152 -1.09 1.49 -6.40
CA TYR A 152 -2.25 0.84 -5.76
C TYR A 152 -1.83 -0.19 -4.72
N GLU A 153 -0.78 -0.97 -5.02
CA GLU A 153 -0.30 -2.07 -4.19
C GLU A 153 1.20 -1.91 -3.91
N PHE A 154 1.57 -2.07 -2.66
CA PHE A 154 2.95 -2.10 -2.19
C PHE A 154 3.15 -3.32 -1.30
N ARG A 155 4.37 -3.85 -1.25
CA ARG A 155 4.68 -5.01 -0.40
C ARG A 155 5.76 -4.67 0.59
N TYR A 156 5.59 -5.17 1.81
CA TYR A 156 6.56 -5.08 2.87
C TYR A 156 6.92 -6.49 3.32
N ASN A 157 8.18 -6.86 3.09
CA ASN A 157 8.72 -8.17 3.43
C ASN A 157 9.80 -7.97 4.49
N ILE A 158 9.67 -8.68 5.61
CA ILE A 158 10.63 -8.62 6.71
C ILE A 158 10.87 -10.02 7.28
N TRP A 159 12.15 -10.36 7.44
CA TRP A 159 12.57 -11.51 8.23
C TRP A 159 12.49 -11.16 9.70
N LEU A 160 11.57 -11.77 10.44
CA LEU A 160 11.43 -11.58 11.89
C LEU A 160 12.42 -12.45 12.67
N THR A 161 12.80 -13.60 12.11
CA THR A 161 13.83 -14.52 12.64
C THR A 161 15.03 -14.62 11.70
N THR A 162 16.12 -15.21 12.20
CA THR A 162 17.25 -15.63 11.37
C THR A 162 16.83 -16.79 10.46
N SER A 163 16.81 -16.54 9.15
CA SER A 163 16.52 -17.59 8.16
C SER A 163 17.56 -18.72 8.23
N SER A 164 17.10 -19.97 8.35
CA SER A 164 17.97 -21.16 8.26
C SER A 164 18.41 -21.46 6.82
N THR A 165 17.66 -21.00 5.81
CA THR A 165 17.98 -21.13 4.38
C THR A 165 18.91 -20.02 3.88
N CYS A 166 18.79 -18.80 4.42
CA CYS A 166 19.71 -17.69 4.20
C CYS A 166 20.52 -17.43 5.48
N LYS A 167 21.59 -18.22 5.69
CA LYS A 167 22.47 -18.24 6.88
C LYS A 167 23.14 -16.91 7.30
N ILE A 168 22.74 -15.77 6.73
CA ILE A 168 23.38 -14.44 6.88
C ILE A 168 22.37 -13.34 7.27
N THR A 169 21.06 -13.62 7.28
CA THR A 169 20.05 -12.61 7.58
C THR A 169 19.85 -12.44 9.08
N LYS A 170 20.24 -11.28 9.62
CA LYS A 170 19.90 -10.86 10.98
C LYS A 170 18.37 -10.77 11.15
N PRO A 171 17.82 -10.95 12.35
CA PRO A 171 16.41 -10.65 12.62
C PRO A 171 16.06 -9.21 12.22
N LYS A 172 14.80 -8.99 11.89
CA LYS A 172 14.23 -7.71 11.42
C LYS A 172 14.89 -7.16 10.15
N THR A 173 15.34 -8.03 9.26
CA THR A 173 15.91 -7.63 7.98
C THR A 173 14.83 -7.52 6.91
N GLU A 174 14.69 -6.32 6.34
CA GLU A 174 13.78 -6.07 5.22
C GLU A 174 14.38 -6.59 3.91
N VAL A 175 13.54 -7.22 3.10
CA VAL A 175 13.95 -7.83 1.84
C VAL A 175 13.05 -7.44 0.67
N THR A 176 13.54 -7.63 -0.55
CA THR A 176 12.72 -7.55 -1.76
C THR A 176 11.92 -8.85 -1.97
N ALA A 177 11.19 -8.95 -3.08
CA ALA A 177 10.55 -10.21 -3.48
C ALA A 177 11.57 -11.35 -3.71
N MET A 178 12.76 -11.04 -4.24
CA MET A 178 13.88 -11.98 -4.40
C MET A 178 14.64 -12.38 -3.10
N ASP A 179 14.10 -12.10 -1.91
CA ASP A 179 14.80 -12.30 -0.62
C ASP A 179 16.15 -11.56 -0.47
N ARG A 180 16.42 -10.58 -1.35
CA ARG A 180 17.63 -9.76 -1.26
C ARG A 180 17.46 -8.72 -0.15
N ILE A 181 18.49 -8.57 0.70
CA ILE A 181 18.54 -7.55 1.75
C ILE A 181 18.37 -6.17 1.14
N ALA A 182 17.24 -5.50 1.43
CA ALA A 182 16.85 -4.25 0.77
C ALA A 182 17.90 -3.14 0.96
N ASN A 183 18.52 -3.07 2.14
CA ASN A 183 19.57 -2.11 2.47
C ASN A 183 20.84 -2.26 1.62
N ASN A 184 21.12 -3.46 1.09
CA ASN A 184 22.32 -3.74 0.30
C ASN A 184 22.12 -3.45 -1.19
N ILE A 185 20.90 -3.14 -1.63
CA ILE A 185 20.57 -2.90 -3.04
C ILE A 185 20.62 -1.39 -3.29
N PRO A 186 21.41 -0.87 -4.23
CA PRO A 186 21.41 0.54 -4.61
C PRO A 186 20.03 1.02 -5.11
N ARG A 187 19.73 2.32 -4.95
CA ARG A 187 18.43 2.90 -5.34
C ARG A 187 18.13 2.66 -6.83
N ASP A 188 19.12 2.86 -7.68
CA ASP A 188 19.00 2.65 -9.12
C ASP A 188 18.64 1.19 -9.48
N GLN A 189 19.23 0.22 -8.76
CA GLN A 189 18.88 -1.19 -8.94
C GLN A 189 17.45 -1.51 -8.45
N LEU A 190 16.96 -0.88 -7.39
CA LEU A 190 15.54 -1.03 -6.98
C LEU A 190 14.58 -0.48 -8.04
N LEU A 191 14.97 0.58 -8.74
CA LEU A 191 14.16 1.23 -9.77
C LEU A 191 14.19 0.47 -11.09
N ASN A 192 15.39 0.14 -11.58
CA ASN A 192 15.66 -0.32 -12.95
C ASN A 192 16.10 -1.79 -13.05
N GLY A 193 16.54 -2.41 -11.95
CA GLY A 193 17.14 -3.74 -11.95
C GLY A 193 18.57 -3.80 -12.51
N PRO A 194 19.31 -4.90 -12.31
CA PRO A 194 20.64 -5.10 -12.86
C PRO A 194 20.62 -5.54 -14.34
N GLY A 195 19.57 -5.17 -15.10
CA GLY A 195 19.41 -5.48 -16.53
C GLY A 195 18.38 -6.57 -16.85
N LYS A 196 18.07 -6.74 -18.15
CA LYS A 196 16.98 -7.59 -18.70
C LYS A 196 17.04 -9.08 -18.32
N ASN A 197 18.22 -9.59 -17.96
CA ASN A 197 18.46 -11.03 -17.76
C ASN A 197 18.24 -11.51 -16.31
N ASN A 198 18.05 -10.59 -15.37
CA ASN A 198 17.88 -10.88 -13.95
C ASN A 198 16.49 -10.44 -13.52
N ALA A 199 15.56 -11.37 -13.29
CA ALA A 199 14.21 -11.17 -12.75
C ALA A 199 13.61 -9.75 -12.98
N PRO A 200 13.49 -9.27 -14.23
CA PRO A 200 13.17 -7.87 -14.53
C PRO A 200 11.79 -7.42 -14.00
N GLN A 201 10.90 -8.38 -13.74
CA GLN A 201 9.59 -8.14 -13.17
C GLN A 201 9.63 -7.65 -11.71
N GLU A 202 10.66 -7.95 -10.92
CA GLU A 202 10.62 -7.73 -9.47
C GLU A 202 11.13 -6.35 -9.02
N TYR A 203 11.65 -5.54 -9.95
CA TYR A 203 12.04 -4.15 -9.71
C TYR A 203 10.85 -3.22 -9.83
N CYS A 204 10.95 -1.98 -9.33
CA CYS A 204 9.79 -1.09 -9.26
C CYS A 204 9.17 -0.80 -10.65
N LYS A 205 9.97 -0.74 -11.71
CA LYS A 205 9.47 -0.62 -13.10
C LYS A 205 8.94 -1.94 -13.68
N GLY A 206 9.19 -3.08 -13.05
CA GLY A 206 8.69 -4.39 -13.44
C GLY A 206 7.22 -4.63 -13.04
N THR A 207 6.70 -5.80 -13.44
CA THR A 207 5.30 -6.23 -13.22
C THR A 207 5.07 -6.98 -11.90
N ASP A 208 6.04 -7.07 -11.02
CA ASP A 208 5.93 -7.63 -9.65
C ASP A 208 6.79 -6.80 -8.67
N GLY A 209 6.94 -5.52 -8.99
CA GLY A 209 7.86 -4.58 -8.34
C GLY A 209 7.40 -4.02 -7.00
N ALA A 210 6.29 -4.50 -6.44
CA ALA A 210 5.60 -3.84 -5.31
C ALA A 210 6.48 -3.70 -4.06
N ALA A 211 7.33 -4.69 -3.78
CA ALA A 211 8.30 -4.62 -2.67
C ALA A 211 9.43 -3.63 -2.96
N SER A 212 9.94 -3.63 -4.19
CA SER A 212 10.99 -2.70 -4.64
C SER A 212 10.51 -1.25 -4.66
N CYS A 213 9.26 -1.00 -5.08
CA CYS A 213 8.65 0.34 -5.03
C CYS A 213 8.46 0.83 -3.60
N PHE A 214 8.06 -0.03 -2.67
CA PHE A 214 7.98 0.32 -1.25
C PHE A 214 9.36 0.75 -0.72
N GLN A 215 10.39 -0.06 -0.97
CA GLN A 215 11.76 0.23 -0.52
C GLN A 215 12.32 1.50 -1.15
N LEU A 216 11.98 1.78 -2.41
CA LEU A 216 12.34 3.01 -3.12
C LEU A 216 11.75 4.25 -2.43
N ILE A 217 10.43 4.26 -2.17
CA ILE A 217 9.74 5.39 -1.52
C ILE A 217 10.28 5.61 -0.10
N LYS A 218 10.47 4.52 0.66
CA LYS A 218 11.04 4.59 2.00
C LYS A 218 12.44 5.22 1.98
N ARG A 219 13.30 4.80 1.05
CA ARG A 219 14.66 5.35 0.90
C ARG A 219 14.66 6.79 0.42
N ASP A 220 13.66 7.17 -0.36
CA ASP A 220 13.46 8.54 -0.82
C ASP A 220 12.89 9.47 0.26
N GLY A 221 12.83 9.02 1.52
CA GLY A 221 12.35 9.83 2.64
C GLY A 221 10.83 9.91 2.71
N TRP A 222 10.13 8.88 2.22
CA TRP A 222 8.67 8.87 2.07
C TRP A 222 8.20 9.94 1.09
N GLU A 223 8.88 10.06 -0.04
CA GLU A 223 8.52 10.94 -1.15
C GLU A 223 8.54 10.20 -2.48
N ILE A 224 7.67 10.61 -3.40
CA ILE A 224 7.67 10.11 -4.78
C ILE A 224 8.50 11.06 -5.64
N ARG A 225 9.74 10.65 -5.93
CA ARG A 225 10.64 11.39 -6.82
C ARG A 225 10.14 11.43 -8.26
N LYS A 226 10.71 12.34 -9.05
CA LYS A 226 10.32 12.56 -10.46
C LYS A 226 10.49 11.33 -11.35
N ASP A 227 11.46 10.48 -11.04
CA ASP A 227 11.78 9.26 -11.77
C ASP A 227 10.97 8.03 -11.32
N TYR A 228 10.14 8.19 -10.29
CA TYR A 228 9.23 7.14 -9.85
C TYR A 228 8.18 6.87 -10.93
N PRO A 229 7.92 5.59 -11.25
CA PRO A 229 7.00 5.22 -12.32
C PRO A 229 5.53 5.31 -11.87
N TRP A 230 5.00 6.53 -11.73
CA TRP A 230 3.64 6.83 -11.22
C TRP A 230 2.50 6.52 -12.19
#